data_AF-A0A942SYE4-F1
#
_entry.id   AF-A0A942SYE4-F1
#
_cell.length_a   1.000
_cell.length_b   1.000
_cell.length_c   1.000
_cell.angle_alpha   90.00
_cell.angle_beta   90.00
_cell.angle_gamma   90.00
#
_symmetry.space_group_name_H-M   'P 1'
#
loop_
_entity.id
_entity.type
_entity.pdbx_description
1 polymer ?
#
loop_
_entity_poly.entity_id
_entity_poly.type
_entity_poly.pdbx_seq_one_letter_code
_entity_poly.pdbx_strand_id
1 'polypeptide(L)'
;MTTLRGTLRSTETRESEGSGDTIGDARAAAIAALDLDGFELLQINTVTSKATGESTVKAVARSTALRPHEATGPTYDAALEAYRSSVPDGWQAQNVHEVRE
;
A
#
# COMPACT_ATOMS: atom_id res chain seq x y z
N MET A 1 -17.30 26.28 -12.62
CA MET A 1 -16.13 25.41 -12.82
C MET A 1 -15.77 24.87 -11.46
N THR A 2 -15.59 23.56 -11.34
CA THR A 2 -15.42 22.84 -10.07
C THR A 2 -14.11 22.06 -10.13
N THR A 3 -13.28 22.19 -9.09
CA THR A 3 -12.01 21.46 -8.97
C THR A 3 -12.10 20.47 -7.82
N LEU A 4 -11.70 19.22 -8.08
CA LEU A 4 -11.51 18.21 -7.05
C LEU A 4 -10.02 18.03 -6.77
N ARG A 5 -9.67 17.93 -5.49
CA ARG A 5 -8.32 17.62 -5.03
C ARG A 5 -8.33 16.41 -4.12
N GLY A 6 -7.23 15.67 -4.12
CA GLY A 6 -6.99 14.58 -3.19
C GLY A 6 -5.56 14.10 -3.28
N THR A 7 -5.32 12.92 -2.71
CA THR A 7 -4.00 12.29 -2.71
C THR A 7 -4.13 10.91 -3.34
N LEU A 8 -3.17 10.55 -4.18
CA LEU A 8 -3.01 9.19 -4.66
C LEU A 8 -2.00 8.46 -3.79
N ARG A 9 -2.35 7.24 -3.38
CA ARG A 9 -1.48 6.31 -2.67
C ARG A 9 -1.14 5.14 -3.57
N SER A 10 0.12 4.74 -3.61
CA SER A 10 0.52 3.52 -4.32
C SER A 10 -0.15 2.28 -3.72
N THR A 11 -0.55 1.36 -4.58
CA THR A 11 -1.10 0.03 -4.21
C THR A 11 -0.03 -1.05 -4.26
N GLU A 12 1.21 -0.69 -4.59
CA GLU A 12 2.34 -1.61 -4.65
C GLU A 12 2.57 -2.27 -3.29
N THR A 13 2.75 -3.59 -3.33
CA THR A 13 3.09 -4.42 -2.17
C THR A 13 4.35 -5.22 -2.45
N ARG A 14 5.14 -5.45 -1.40
CA ARG A 14 6.26 -6.37 -1.40
C ARG A 14 6.01 -7.47 -0.41
N GLU A 15 6.51 -8.65 -0.73
CA GLU A 15 6.38 -9.84 0.11
C GLU A 15 7.74 -10.48 0.29
N SER A 16 7.92 -11.11 1.45
CA SER A 16 9.09 -11.92 1.76
C SER A 16 8.68 -13.09 2.65
N GLU A 17 9.48 -14.15 2.61
CA GLU A 17 9.34 -15.29 3.52
C GLU A 17 10.64 -15.53 4.27
N GLY A 18 10.53 -15.89 5.54
CA GLY A 18 11.65 -16.22 6.40
C GLY A 18 11.35 -17.49 7.19
N SER A 19 12.35 -18.35 7.31
CA SER A 19 12.29 -19.56 8.12
C SER A 19 13.29 -19.49 9.26
N GLY A 20 12.99 -20.15 10.37
CA GLY A 20 13.88 -20.22 11.53
C GLY A 20 13.45 -21.30 12.52
N ASP A 21 14.32 -21.60 13.47
CA ASP A 21 14.11 -22.64 14.49
C ASP A 21 13.00 -22.25 15.50
N THR A 22 12.64 -20.97 15.54
CA THR A 22 11.48 -20.45 16.27
C THR A 22 10.66 -19.50 15.40
N ILE A 23 9.43 -19.22 15.81
CA ILE A 23 8.58 -18.18 15.19
C ILE A 23 9.26 -16.81 15.23
N GLY A 24 10.00 -16.51 16.31
CA GLY A 24 10.72 -15.25 16.45
C GLY A 24 11.81 -15.08 15.39
N ASP A 25 12.59 -16.14 15.18
CA ASP A 25 13.68 -16.15 14.19
C ASP A 25 13.12 -16.09 12.76
N ALA A 26 12.07 -16.86 12.47
CA ALA A 26 11.37 -16.83 11.20
C ALA A 26 10.80 -15.43 10.88
N ARG A 27 10.23 -14.75 11.89
CA ARG A 27 9.74 -13.38 11.77
C ARG A 27 10.87 -12.39 11.49
N ALA A 28 11.98 -12.49 12.22
CA ALA A 28 13.14 -11.62 12.02
C ALA A 28 13.72 -11.80 10.62
N ALA A 29 13.87 -13.06 10.17
CA ALA A 29 14.34 -13.39 8.83
C ALA A 29 13.41 -12.85 7.74
N ALA A 30 12.09 -13.00 7.90
CA ALA A 30 11.11 -12.50 6.93
C ALA A 30 11.20 -10.97 6.80
N ILE A 31 11.24 -10.24 7.92
CA ILE A 31 11.35 -8.78 7.90
C ILE A 31 12.70 -8.34 7.31
N ALA A 32 13.81 -8.99 7.67
CA ALA A 32 15.13 -8.64 7.15
C ALA A 32 15.26 -8.85 5.63
N ALA A 33 14.54 -9.85 5.09
CA ALA A 33 14.46 -10.08 3.66
C ALA A 33 13.52 -9.10 2.94
N LEU A 34 12.72 -8.32 3.68
CA LEU A 34 11.83 -7.31 3.13
C LEU A 34 12.55 -5.96 3.09
N ASP A 35 12.85 -5.46 1.89
CA ASP A 35 13.32 -4.09 1.75
C ASP A 35 12.18 -3.11 2.05
N LEU A 36 12.27 -2.48 3.23
CA LEU A 36 11.31 -1.52 3.75
C LEU A 36 11.60 -0.07 3.32
N ASP A 37 12.61 0.19 2.48
CA ASP A 37 12.84 1.55 1.98
C ASP A 37 11.69 2.00 1.08
N GLY A 38 10.94 3.02 1.51
CA GLY A 38 9.71 3.46 0.85
C GLY A 38 8.49 2.56 1.07
N PHE A 39 8.56 1.61 2.00
CA PHE A 39 7.47 0.68 2.33
C PHE A 39 7.20 0.64 3.83
N GLU A 40 5.95 0.41 4.21
CA GLU A 40 5.55 0.13 5.58
C GLU A 40 5.09 -1.32 5.71
N LEU A 41 5.53 -1.99 6.77
CA LEU A 41 5.11 -3.35 7.09
C LEU A 41 3.60 -3.37 7.37
N LEU A 42 2.87 -4.16 6.60
CA LEU A 42 1.42 -4.28 6.70
C LEU A 42 0.99 -5.50 7.51
N GLN A 43 1.62 -6.65 7.24
CA GLN A 43 1.19 -7.92 7.81
C GLN A 43 2.35 -8.88 7.98
N ILE A 44 2.24 -9.74 9.00
CA ILE A 44 3.14 -10.86 9.26
C ILE A 44 2.28 -12.06 9.62
N ASN A 45 2.42 -13.15 8.87
CA ASN A 45 1.67 -14.39 9.08
C ASN A 45 2.61 -15.57 9.21
N THR A 46 2.33 -16.46 10.17
CA THR A 46 2.94 -17.79 10.18
C THR A 46 2.33 -18.62 9.06
N VAL A 47 3.17 -19.08 8.14
CA VAL A 47 2.79 -19.94 7.00
C VAL A 47 2.85 -21.40 7.41
N THR A 48 3.85 -21.79 8.19
CA THR A 48 4.04 -23.16 8.67
C THR A 48 4.67 -23.13 10.05
N SER A 49 4.26 -24.06 10.91
CA SER A 49 4.91 -24.33 12.19
C SER A 49 4.98 -25.84 12.38
N LYS A 50 6.19 -26.37 12.47
CA LYS A 50 6.44 -27.81 12.63
C LYS A 50 6.52 -28.16 14.12
N ALA A 51 6.19 -29.40 14.45
CA ALA A 51 6.35 -29.93 15.81
C ALA A 51 7.83 -29.94 16.29
N THR A 52 8.79 -29.84 15.36
CA THR A 52 10.22 -29.68 15.64
C THR A 52 10.62 -28.27 16.07
N GLY A 53 9.68 -27.31 16.08
CA GLY A 53 9.92 -25.89 16.43
C GLY A 53 10.13 -24.99 15.22
N GLU A 54 10.67 -25.54 14.13
CA GLU A 54 10.88 -24.81 12.87
C GLU A 54 9.59 -24.15 12.37
N SER A 55 9.68 -22.88 12.06
CA SER A 55 8.55 -22.10 11.58
C SER A 55 8.93 -21.28 10.36
N THR A 56 7.95 -21.03 9.50
CA THR A 56 8.07 -20.15 8.33
C THR A 56 7.05 -19.05 8.45
N VAL A 57 7.47 -17.82 8.20
CA VAL A 57 6.67 -16.61 8.31
C VAL A 57 6.74 -15.86 6.99
N LYS A 58 5.59 -15.35 6.55
CA LYS A 58 5.47 -14.45 5.41
C LYS A 58 5.20 -13.04 5.91
N ALA A 59 5.99 -12.08 5.45
CA ALA A 59 5.79 -10.66 5.69
C ALA A 59 5.32 -9.96 4.42
N VAL A 60 4.42 -9.00 4.57
CA VAL A 60 3.91 -8.17 3.48
C VAL A 60 4.07 -6.72 3.89
N ALA A 61 4.67 -5.91 3.02
CA ALA A 61 4.74 -4.46 3.16
C ALA A 61 4.05 -3.77 1.99
N ARG A 62 3.57 -2.54 2.23
CA ARG A 62 2.93 -1.71 1.22
C ARG A 62 3.72 -0.42 1.01
N SER A 63 3.69 0.12 -0.20
CA SER A 63 4.38 1.38 -0.49
C SER A 63 3.80 2.54 0.33
N THR A 64 4.67 3.43 0.80
CA THR A 64 4.29 4.70 1.44
C THR A 64 4.22 5.86 0.45
N ALA A 65 4.41 5.59 -0.85
CA ALA A 65 4.40 6.62 -1.88
C ALA A 65 3.04 7.31 -1.96
N LEU A 66 3.07 8.63 -1.79
CA LEU A 66 1.92 9.52 -1.90
C LEU A 66 2.23 10.61 -2.93
N ARG A 67 1.22 11.02 -3.69
CA ARG A 67 1.33 12.19 -4.57
C ARG A 67 0.01 12.97 -4.64
N PRO A 68 0.05 14.31 -4.77
CA PRO A 68 -1.15 15.10 -4.99
C PRO A 68 -1.79 14.74 -6.32
N HIS A 69 -3.12 14.89 -6.40
CA HIS A 69 -3.86 14.76 -7.66
C HIS A 69 -5.06 15.69 -7.68
N GLU A 70 -5.33 16.26 -8.84
CA GLU A 70 -6.44 17.18 -9.04
C GLU A 70 -7.01 17.05 -10.45
N ALA A 71 -8.30 17.37 -10.57
CA ALA A 71 -8.97 17.49 -11.85
C ALA A 71 -10.08 18.53 -11.76
N THR A 72 -10.34 19.20 -12.88
CA THR A 72 -11.32 20.28 -12.97
C THR A 72 -12.35 19.97 -14.06
N GLY A 73 -13.60 20.32 -13.80
CA GLY A 73 -14.70 20.14 -14.73
C GLY A 73 -15.72 21.28 -14.67
N PRO A 74 -16.65 21.37 -15.63
CA PRO A 74 -17.71 22.38 -15.62
C PRO A 74 -18.68 22.21 -14.44
N THR A 75 -18.89 20.97 -13.99
CA THR A 75 -19.71 20.57 -12.83
C THR A 75 -18.93 19.64 -11.91
N TYR A 76 -19.46 19.38 -10.70
CA TYR A 76 -18.90 18.39 -9.79
C TYR A 76 -18.79 16.99 -10.44
N ASP A 77 -19.85 16.52 -11.09
CA ASP A 77 -19.85 15.19 -11.71
C ASP A 77 -18.81 15.05 -12.83
N ALA A 78 -18.70 16.08 -13.68
CA ALA A 78 -17.68 16.11 -14.73
C ALA A 78 -16.26 16.18 -14.16
N ALA A 79 -16.05 16.93 -13.08
CA ALA A 79 -14.77 16.97 -12.38
C ALA A 79 -14.45 15.61 -11.70
N LEU A 80 -15.45 14.92 -11.16
CA LEU A 80 -15.31 13.61 -10.53
C LEU A 80 -14.97 12.51 -11.55
N GLU A 81 -15.62 12.53 -12.70
CA GLU A 81 -15.29 11.63 -13.81
C GLU A 81 -13.85 11.88 -14.29
N ALA A 82 -13.48 13.13 -14.56
CA ALA A 82 -12.12 13.48 -14.96
C ALA A 82 -11.08 13.07 -13.91
N TYR A 83 -11.38 13.27 -12.62
CA TYR A 83 -10.52 12.89 -11.51
C TYR A 83 -10.28 11.37 -11.48
N ARG A 84 -11.35 10.57 -11.58
CA ARG A 84 -11.28 9.10 -11.55
C ARG A 84 -10.57 8.53 -12.76
N SER A 85 -10.88 9.04 -13.95
CA SER A 85 -10.30 8.58 -15.21
C SER A 85 -8.82 8.91 -15.37
N SER A 86 -8.30 9.85 -14.57
CA SER A 86 -6.89 10.24 -14.57
C SER A 86 -6.06 9.59 -13.46
N VAL A 87 -6.68 8.74 -12.61
CA VAL A 87 -5.92 7.93 -11.64
C VAL A 87 -5.17 6.83 -12.40
N PRO A 88 -3.82 6.77 -12.32
CA PRO A 88 -3.08 5.71 -13.01
C PRO A 88 -3.27 4.34 -12.36
N ASP A 89 -3.05 3.30 -13.14
CA ASP A 89 -2.95 1.93 -12.61
C ASP A 89 -1.90 1.84 -11.51
N GLY A 90 -2.19 1.02 -10.50
CA GLY A 90 -1.32 0.87 -9.33
C GLY A 90 -1.47 2.00 -8.30
N TRP A 91 -2.38 2.96 -8.50
CA TRP A 91 -2.67 4.03 -7.54
C TRP A 91 -4.12 4.02 -7.08
N GLN A 92 -4.34 4.44 -5.84
CA GLN A 92 -5.65 4.57 -5.22
C GLN A 92 -5.87 6.00 -4.75
N ALA A 93 -6.99 6.61 -5.16
CA ALA A 93 -7.40 7.91 -4.68
C ALA A 93 -7.90 7.87 -3.23
N GLN A 94 -7.51 8.89 -2.46
CA GLN A 94 -7.88 9.07 -1.06
C GLN A 94 -8.12 10.57 -0.78
N ASN A 95 -8.93 10.84 0.24
CA ASN A 95 -9.20 12.21 0.74
C ASN A 95 -9.69 13.18 -0.37
N VAL A 96 -10.48 12.68 -1.32
CA VAL A 96 -10.98 13.47 -2.44
C VAL A 96 -12.05 14.45 -1.95
N HIS A 97 -11.88 15.73 -2.28
CA HIS A 97 -12.80 16.80 -1.87
C HIS A 97 -12.88 17.88 -2.95
N GLU A 98 -14.02 18.58 -2.97
CA GLU A 98 -14.19 19.79 -3.78
C GLU A 98 -13.43 20.96 -3.17
N VAL A 99 -12.76 21.74 -4.01
CA VAL A 99 -12.15 23.02 -3.63
C VAL A 99 -13.10 24.13 -4.03
N ARG A 100 -13.49 24.96 -3.05
CA ARG A 100 -14.22 26.21 -3.28
C ARG A 100 -13.21 27.35 -3.20
N GLU A 101 -13.13 28.16 -4.26
CA GLU A 101 -12.39 29.42 -4.27
C GLU A 101 -13.21 30.55 -3.66
#